data_AF-A0AAD9GUF8-F1
#
_entry.id   AF-A0AAD9GUF8-F1
#
_cell.length_a   1.000
_cell.length_b   1.000
_cell.length_c   1.000
_cell.angle_alpha   90.00
_cell.angle_beta   90.00
_cell.angle_gamma   90.00
#
_symmetry.space_group_name_H-M   'P 1'
#
loop_
_entity.id
_entity.type
_entity.pdbx_description
1 polymer ?
#
loop_
_entity_poly.entity_id
_entity_poly.type
_entity_poly.pdbx_seq_one_letter_code
_entity_poly.pdbx_strand_id
1 'polypeptide(L)'
;MKSGPAAVVRNVLEDFGLDARMQGMRVVVTDRFYTSVALAIQLLVMGFYCVDTNMTNCLAFCKQVVVKKKTRPKTILRGSFKVAKSRPVPGMKATS
;
A
#
# COMPACT_ATOMS: atom_id res chain seq x y z
N MET A 1 -17.85 12.27 -12.04
CA MET A 1 -16.37 12.20 -11.90
C MET A 1 -16.03 11.05 -10.96
N LYS A 2 -15.23 10.07 -11.38
CA LYS A 2 -14.69 9.05 -10.48
C LYS A 2 -13.41 9.63 -9.86
N SER A 3 -13.47 10.10 -8.62
CA SER A 3 -12.32 10.66 -7.89
C SER A 3 -11.71 9.61 -6.94
N GLY A 4 -10.42 9.79 -6.57
CA GLY A 4 -9.70 8.87 -5.67
C GLY A 4 -8.90 7.79 -6.40
N PRO A 5 -8.91 6.52 -5.93
CA PRO A 5 -8.11 5.42 -6.51
C PRO A 5 -8.29 5.22 -8.01
N ALA A 6 -9.52 5.39 -8.51
CA ALA A 6 -9.82 5.24 -9.94
C ALA A 6 -9.12 6.30 -10.80
N ALA A 7 -8.91 7.51 -10.27
CA ALA A 7 -8.17 8.55 -10.97
C ALA A 7 -6.67 8.21 -11.05
N VAL A 8 -6.10 7.65 -9.96
CA VAL A 8 -4.70 7.18 -9.95
C VAL A 8 -4.49 6.12 -11.02
N VAL A 9 -5.35 5.09 -11.07
CA VAL A 9 -5.27 4.03 -12.08
C VAL A 9 -5.35 4.58 -13.49
N ARG A 10 -6.30 5.50 -13.76
CA ARG A 10 -6.44 6.11 -15.08
C ARG A 10 -5.18 6.89 -15.48
N ASN A 11 -4.69 7.76 -14.61
CA ASN A 11 -3.53 8.60 -14.91
C ASN A 11 -2.27 7.75 -15.15
N VAL A 12 -2.07 6.70 -14.34
CA VAL A 12 -0.96 5.75 -14.53
C VAL A 12 -1.09 5.00 -15.86
N LEU A 13 -2.30 4.58 -16.25
CA LEU A 13 -2.53 3.94 -17.54
C LEU A 13 -2.32 4.90 -18.72
N GLU A 14 -2.68 6.17 -18.56
CA GLU A 14 -2.51 7.20 -19.58
C GLU A 14 -1.02 7.44 -19.88
N ASP A 15 -0.18 7.49 -18.84
CA ASP A 15 1.26 7.73 -18.99
C ASP A 15 2.04 6.51 -19.49
N PHE A 16 1.66 5.30 -19.07
CA PHE A 16 2.46 4.10 -19.30
C PHE A 16 1.83 3.08 -20.27
N GLY A 17 0.56 3.27 -20.64
CA GLY A 17 -0.19 2.38 -21.50
C GLY A 17 -0.58 1.05 -20.85
N LEU A 18 -1.35 0.23 -21.58
CA LEU A 18 -1.81 -1.09 -21.13
C LEU A 18 -0.68 -2.13 -21.04
N ASP A 19 0.43 -1.89 -21.73
CA ASP A 19 1.60 -2.76 -21.77
C ASP A 19 2.67 -2.38 -20.74
N ALA A 20 2.34 -1.54 -19.77
CA ALA A 20 3.26 -1.09 -18.73
C ALA A 20 4.01 -2.24 -18.02
N ARG A 21 3.34 -3.37 -17.81
CA ARG A 21 3.93 -4.61 -17.24
C ARG A 21 5.10 -5.19 -18.03
N MET A 22 5.18 -4.91 -19.33
CA MET A 22 6.23 -5.42 -20.22
C MET A 22 7.47 -4.51 -20.25
N GLN A 23 7.37 -3.31 -19.68
CA GLN A 23 8.40 -2.27 -19.76
C GLN A 23 9.33 -2.26 -18.53
N GLY A 24 9.32 -3.32 -17.72
CA GLY A 24 10.17 -3.49 -16.53
C GLY A 24 9.44 -3.30 -15.19
N MET A 25 10.20 -3.32 -14.09
CA MET A 25 9.66 -3.17 -12.73
C MET A 25 9.54 -1.69 -12.35
N ARG A 26 8.33 -1.24 -12.01
CA ARG A 26 8.05 0.14 -11.60
C ARG A 26 7.36 0.16 -10.24
N VAL A 27 7.67 1.18 -9.44
CA VAL A 27 7.08 1.42 -8.12
C VAL A 27 6.31 2.73 -8.15
N VAL A 28 5.06 2.69 -7.71
CA VAL A 28 4.21 3.86 -7.47
C VAL A 28 4.26 4.17 -5.98
N VAL A 29 4.72 5.37 -5.62
CA VAL A 29 4.74 5.82 -4.24
C VAL A 29 3.59 6.80 -4.04
N THR A 30 2.61 6.45 -3.21
CA THR A 30 1.48 7.33 -2.94
C THR A 30 1.48 7.87 -1.51
N ASP A 31 0.92 9.06 -1.34
CA ASP A 31 0.68 9.61 -0.02
C ASP A 31 -0.52 8.93 0.66
N ARG A 32 -0.66 9.16 1.97
CA ARG A 32 -1.71 8.56 2.80
C ARG A 32 -3.14 8.81 2.33
N PHE A 33 -3.38 9.88 1.58
CA PHE A 33 -4.69 10.24 1.06
C PHE A 33 -5.16 9.31 -0.06
N TYR A 34 -4.23 8.82 -0.89
CA TYR A 34 -4.53 7.89 -1.97
C TYR A 34 -4.38 6.43 -1.56
N THR A 35 -3.89 6.17 -0.35
CA THR A 35 -3.59 4.82 0.09
C THR A 35 -4.86 4.00 0.31
N SER A 36 -4.99 2.89 -0.42
CA SER A 36 -6.00 1.87 -0.15
C SER A 36 -5.50 0.49 -0.59
N VAL A 37 -5.92 -0.57 0.13
CA VAL A 37 -5.58 -1.94 -0.24
C VAL A 37 -6.11 -2.31 -1.63
N ALA A 38 -7.28 -1.79 -2.00
CA ALA A 38 -7.86 -1.99 -3.32
C ALA A 38 -6.99 -1.37 -4.42
N LEU A 39 -6.48 -0.15 -4.22
CA LEU A 39 -5.55 0.50 -5.15
C LEU A 39 -4.26 -0.29 -5.29
N ALA A 40 -3.67 -0.74 -4.18
CA ALA A 40 -2.45 -1.55 -4.18
C ALA A 40 -2.62 -2.84 -5.01
N ILE A 41 -3.76 -3.52 -4.88
CA ILE A 41 -4.08 -4.71 -5.66
C ILE A 41 -4.27 -4.37 -7.15
N GLN A 42 -4.96 -3.27 -7.48
CA GLN A 42 -5.15 -2.82 -8.86
C GLN A 42 -3.82 -2.50 -9.54
N LEU A 43 -2.94 -1.74 -8.87
CA LEU A 43 -1.60 -1.43 -9.37
C LEU A 43 -0.79 -2.70 -9.60
N LEU A 44 -0.85 -3.67 -8.66
CA LEU A 44 -0.16 -4.94 -8.81
C LEU A 44 -0.66 -5.75 -10.03
N VAL A 45 -1.97 -5.79 -10.28
CA VAL A 45 -2.56 -6.43 -11.47
C VAL A 45 -2.11 -5.74 -12.77
N MET A 46 -1.91 -4.42 -12.72
CA MET A 46 -1.38 -3.63 -13.84
C MET A 46 0.15 -3.77 -14.03
N GLY A 47 0.84 -4.49 -13.15
CA GLY A 47 2.30 -4.69 -13.20
C GLY A 47 3.11 -3.64 -12.44
N PHE A 48 2.47 -2.80 -11.63
CA PHE A 48 3.12 -1.81 -10.77
C PHE A 48 3.19 -2.29 -9.32
N TYR A 49 4.35 -2.14 -8.70
CA TYR A 49 4.48 -2.25 -7.25
C TYR A 49 4.04 -0.93 -6.60
N CYS A 50 3.57 -0.96 -5.35
CA CYS A 50 3.26 0.26 -4.63
C CYS A 50 3.90 0.28 -3.24
N VAL A 51 4.22 1.50 -2.78
CA VAL A 51 4.72 1.78 -1.43
C VAL A 51 4.01 3.01 -0.92
N ASP A 52 3.20 2.81 0.12
CA ASP A 52 2.26 3.83 0.56
C ASP A 52 2.20 3.90 2.09
N THR A 53 1.78 5.04 2.62
CA THR A 53 1.59 5.24 4.06
C THR A 53 0.12 5.11 4.43
N ASN A 54 -0.26 4.01 5.09
CA ASN A 54 -1.66 3.79 5.43
C ASN A 54 -2.11 4.57 6.68
N MET A 55 -3.32 5.11 6.64
CA MET A 55 -4.02 5.52 7.86
C MET A 55 -4.57 4.30 8.59
N THR A 56 -4.33 4.19 9.90
CA THR A 56 -4.73 3.02 10.71
C THR A 56 -6.25 2.86 10.85
N ASN A 57 -7.03 3.88 10.52
CA ASN A 57 -8.49 3.83 10.49
C ASN A 57 -9.05 3.31 9.15
N CYS A 58 -8.21 2.96 8.18
CA CYS A 58 -8.66 2.35 6.93
C CYS A 58 -9.22 0.94 7.20
N LEU A 59 -10.43 0.68 6.71
CA LEU A 59 -11.20 -0.54 7.02
C LEU A 59 -10.47 -1.82 6.59
N ALA A 60 -9.73 -1.76 5.48
CA ALA A 60 -8.97 -2.88 4.93
C ALA A 60 -7.55 -3.01 5.51
N PHE A 61 -7.14 -2.13 6.44
CA PHE A 61 -5.77 -2.16 6.98
C PHE A 61 -5.55 -3.36 7.92
N CYS A 62 -4.32 -3.90 7.90
CA CYS A 62 -3.97 -5.06 8.69
C CYS A 62 -3.92 -4.73 10.19
N LYS A 63 -4.93 -5.20 10.94
CA LYS A 63 -5.03 -4.95 12.40
C LYS A 63 -3.88 -5.55 13.21
N GLN A 64 -3.13 -6.52 12.67
CA GLN A 64 -2.01 -7.16 13.37
C GLN A 64 -0.81 -6.22 13.57
N VAL A 65 -0.64 -5.26 12.66
CA VAL A 65 0.43 -4.25 12.77
C VAL A 65 -0.02 -3.00 13.52
N VAL A 66 -1.32 -2.81 13.79
CA VAL A 66 -1.77 -1.63 14.54
C VAL A 66 -1.24 -1.67 15.99
N VAL A 67 -0.50 -0.63 16.38
CA VAL A 67 -0.02 -0.43 17.74
C VAL A 67 -1.09 0.32 18.55
N LYS A 68 -1.73 -0.39 19.48
CA LYS A 68 -2.79 0.19 20.34
C LYS A 68 -2.27 1.14 21.43
N LYS A 69 -0.97 1.06 21.76
CA LYS A 69 -0.37 1.87 22.81
C LYS A 69 0.04 3.22 22.25
N LYS A 70 -0.47 4.31 22.83
CA LYS A 70 -0.12 5.69 22.45
C LYS A 70 1.39 5.98 22.62
N THR A 71 2.00 5.40 23.65
CA THR A 71 3.43 5.57 23.95
C THR A 71 4.15 4.23 23.87
N ARG A 72 5.36 4.24 23.30
CA ARG A 72 6.23 3.06 23.24
C ARG A 72 6.59 2.58 24.66
N PRO A 73 6.34 1.31 25.01
CA PRO A 73 6.82 0.70 26.26
C PRO A 73 8.35 0.72 26.35
N LYS A 74 8.91 0.89 27.55
CA LYS A 74 10.37 0.86 27.77
C LYS A 74 11.02 -0.46 27.33
N THR A 75 10.28 -1.57 27.39
CA THR A 75 10.73 -2.92 27.02
C THR A 75 10.92 -3.15 25.52
N ILE A 76 10.33 -2.30 24.66
CA ILE A 76 10.47 -2.41 23.20
C ILE A 76 11.55 -1.45 22.76
N LEU A 77 12.62 -1.93 22.10
CA LEU A 77 13.69 -1.08 21.63
C LEU A 77 13.19 -0.03 20.62
N ARG A 78 13.82 1.16 20.59
CA ARG A 78 13.54 2.14 19.52
C ARG A 78 13.97 1.56 18.18
N GLY A 79 13.16 1.78 17.14
CA GLY A 79 13.39 1.22 15.81
C GLY A 79 12.86 -0.21 15.61
N SER A 80 12.33 -0.86 16.65
CA SER A 80 11.58 -2.11 16.46
C SER A 80 10.29 -1.85 15.68
N PHE A 81 9.96 -2.74 14.74
CA PHE A 81 8.78 -2.67 13.90
C PHE A 81 8.09 -4.03 13.82
N LYS A 82 6.82 -4.03 13.42
CA LYS A 82 6.08 -5.26 13.09
C LYS A 82 5.96 -5.40 11.58
N VAL A 83 5.89 -6.63 11.11
CA VAL A 83 5.57 -6.95 9.72
C VAL A 83 4.45 -7.98 9.71
N ALA A 84 3.42 -7.74 8.91
CA ALA A 84 2.42 -8.74 8.56
C ALA A 84 2.43 -8.95 7.05
N LYS A 85 2.29 -10.21 6.63
CA LYS A 85 2.23 -10.61 5.22
C LYS A 85 0.81 -11.06 4.91
N SER A 86 0.27 -10.61 3.78
CA SER A 86 -1.00 -11.11 3.27
C SER A 86 -0.86 -12.57 2.84
N ARG A 87 -1.79 -13.42 3.29
CA ARG A 87 -1.92 -14.81 2.81
C ARG A 87 -2.43 -14.89 1.37
N PRO A 88 -3.53 -14.20 0.99
CA PRO A 88 -4.05 -14.29 -0.38
C PRO A 88 -3.18 -13.56 -1.42
N VAL A 89 -2.38 -12.57 -1.00
CA VAL A 89 -1.50 -11.80 -1.90
C VAL A 89 -0.07 -11.81 -1.34
N PRO A 90 0.75 -12.84 -1.64
CA PRO A 90 2.06 -13.01 -1.01
C PRO A 90 3.03 -11.84 -1.15
N GLY A 91 2.88 -11.00 -2.19
CA GLY A 91 3.69 -9.79 -2.38
C GLY A 91 3.34 -8.64 -1.44
N MET A 92 2.15 -8.66 -0.82
CA MET A 92 1.63 -7.55 -0.03
C MET A 92 2.00 -7.68 1.44
N LYS A 93 2.66 -6.65 1.97
CA LYS A 93 3.12 -6.58 3.37
C LYS A 93 2.64 -5.27 3.99
N ALA A 94 2.35 -5.31 5.28
CA ALA A 94 2.06 -4.14 6.10
C ALA A 94 3.10 -4.04 7.22
N THR A 95 3.52 -2.83 7.56
CA THR A 95 4.52 -2.57 8.61
C THR A 95 4.09 -1.43 9.52
N SER A 96 4.57 -1.44 10.77
CA SER A 96 4.32 -0.42 11.79
C SER A 96 5.47 -0.27 12.76
#